data_AF-A0A945MTE2-F1
#
_entry.id   AF-A0A945MTE2-F1
#
_cell.length_a   1.000
_cell.length_b   1.000
_cell.length_c   1.000
_cell.angle_alpha   90.00
_cell.angle_beta   90.00
_cell.angle_gamma   90.00
#
_symmetry.space_group_name_H-M   'P 1'
#
loop_
_entity.id
_entity.type
_entity.pdbx_description
1 polymer ?
#
loop_
_entity_poly.entity_id
_entity_poly.type
_entity_poly.pdbx_seq_one_letter_code
_entity_poly.pdbx_strand_id
1 'polypeptide(L)'
;MIPPHDGTAVSIQDDIRAYLEAKKREATLDIRNYPQPIAGCDAQIPLLWERRDSLVEDLTRFAALGDEMSKEVLAKFVATCCNMTSEDKRKFTSRFIAPKSPRVRVAAE
;
A
#
# COMPACT_ATOMS: atom_id res chain seq x y z
N MET A 1 -12.57 -19.95 9.12
CA MET A 1 -11.24 -20.41 9.54
C MET A 1 -10.23 -19.70 8.66
N ILE A 2 -9.52 -18.71 9.20
CA ILE A 2 -8.39 -18.06 8.53
C ILE A 2 -7.15 -18.70 9.17
N PRO A 3 -6.22 -19.29 8.41
CA PRO A 3 -5.08 -19.99 8.99
C PRO A 3 -4.18 -19.01 9.78
N PRO A 4 -3.53 -19.48 10.86
CA PRO A 4 -2.59 -18.67 11.62
C PRO A 4 -1.37 -18.38 10.75
N HIS A 5 -1.08 -17.09 10.49
CA HIS A 5 0.16 -16.68 9.86
C HIS A 5 1.30 -16.96 10.84
N ASP A 6 1.99 -18.07 10.57
CA ASP A 6 3.23 -18.52 11.19
C ASP A 6 4.27 -17.39 11.19
N GLY A 7 5.02 -17.27 12.29
CA GLY A 7 5.95 -16.18 12.62
C GLY A 7 7.12 -16.00 11.65
N THR A 8 6.83 -15.58 10.42
CA THR A 8 7.76 -15.53 9.29
C THR A 8 7.99 -14.07 8.93
N ALA A 9 9.26 -13.70 8.69
CA ALA A 9 9.69 -12.36 8.30
C ALA A 9 8.62 -11.62 7.46
N VAL A 10 8.09 -10.51 7.99
CA VAL A 10 7.08 -9.71 7.29
C VAL A 10 7.66 -9.27 5.95
N SER A 11 7.24 -9.94 4.89
CA SER A 11 7.65 -9.62 3.54
C SER A 11 7.13 -8.22 3.19
N ILE A 12 7.89 -7.46 2.40
CA ILE A 12 7.49 -6.11 1.98
C ILE A 12 6.10 -6.11 1.31
N GLN A 13 5.73 -7.23 0.69
CA GLN A 13 4.41 -7.50 0.15
C GLN A 13 3.30 -7.48 1.21
N ASP A 14 3.49 -8.14 2.35
CA ASP A 14 2.52 -8.16 3.45
C ASP A 14 2.36 -6.76 4.07
N ASP A 15 3.47 -6.04 4.20
CA ASP A 15 3.53 -4.64 4.64
C ASP A 15 2.71 -3.70 3.72
N ILE A 16 2.79 -3.87 2.40
CA ILE A 16 2.00 -3.10 1.42
C ILE A 16 0.51 -3.46 1.52
N ARG A 17 0.21 -4.75 1.65
CA ARG A 17 -1.17 -5.24 1.80
C ARG A 17 -1.81 -4.66 3.05
N ALA A 18 -1.15 -4.79 4.19
CA ALA A 18 -1.61 -4.28 5.48
C ALA A 18 -1.83 -2.76 5.43
N TYR A 19 -0.95 -2.02 4.75
CA TYR A 19 -1.11 -0.57 4.56
C TYR A 19 -2.40 -0.23 3.79
N LEU A 20 -2.65 -0.88 2.66
CA LEU A 20 -3.86 -0.64 1.86
C LEU A 20 -5.14 -1.06 2.60
N GLU A 21 -5.10 -2.17 3.34
CA GLU A 21 -6.21 -2.63 4.17
C GLU A 21 -6.51 -1.66 5.32
N ALA A 22 -5.48 -1.12 5.96
CA ALA A 22 -5.62 -0.08 6.98
C ALA A 22 -6.27 1.17 6.39
N LYS A 23 -5.81 1.65 5.23
CA LYS A 23 -6.40 2.83 4.55
C LYS A 23 -7.85 2.61 4.15
N LYS A 24 -8.20 1.41 3.66
CA LYS A 24 -9.59 1.04 3.35
C LYS A 24 -10.45 1.06 4.61
N ARG A 25 -9.92 0.54 5.73
CA ARG A 25 -10.62 0.55 7.02
C ARG A 25 -10.84 1.97 7.53
N GLU A 26 -9.83 2.84 7.45
CA GLU A 26 -9.94 4.27 7.77
C GLU A 26 -11.06 4.91 6.94
N ALA A 27 -11.04 4.78 5.61
CA ALA A 27 -12.07 5.34 4.74
C ALA A 27 -13.48 4.79 5.05
N THR A 28 -13.58 3.51 5.39
CA THR A 28 -14.87 2.90 5.77
C THR A 28 -15.38 3.45 7.11
N LEU A 29 -14.49 3.73 8.05
CA LEU A 29 -14.84 4.37 9.32
C LEU A 29 -15.24 5.82 9.12
N ASP A 30 -14.54 6.58 8.26
CA ASP A 30 -14.93 7.94 7.88
C ASP A 30 -16.35 7.97 7.29
N ILE A 31 -16.66 7.09 6.34
CA ILE A 31 -18.01 6.97 5.76
C ILE A 31 -19.05 6.64 6.83
N ARG A 32 -18.74 5.70 7.74
CA ARG A 32 -19.68 5.27 8.78
C ARG A 32 -19.93 6.36 9.82
N ASN A 33 -18.91 7.12 10.17
CA ASN A 33 -19.00 8.21 11.14
C ASN A 33 -19.43 9.53 10.50
N TYR A 34 -19.62 9.54 9.18
CA TYR A 34 -20.00 10.74 8.46
C TYR A 34 -21.39 11.21 8.95
N PRO A 35 -21.54 12.49 9.36
CA PRO A 35 -22.84 13.03 9.77
C PRO A 35 -23.83 12.93 8.62
N GLN A 36 -25.14 12.95 8.91
CA GLN A 36 -26.14 12.85 7.83
C GLN A 36 -25.89 13.96 6.78
N PRO A 37 -25.55 13.59 5.53
CA PRO A 37 -25.19 14.56 4.53
C PRO A 37 -26.40 15.40 4.17
N ILE A 38 -26.23 16.72 4.11
CA ILE A 38 -27.26 17.62 3.58
C ILE A 38 -27.16 17.56 2.05
N ALA A 39 -28.19 16.99 1.41
CA ALA A 39 -28.24 16.82 -0.03
C ALA A 39 -27.97 18.15 -0.77
N GLY A 40 -27.00 18.14 -1.69
CA GLY A 40 -26.63 19.30 -2.50
C GLY A 40 -25.64 20.28 -1.84
N CYS A 41 -25.30 20.10 -0.56
CA CYS A 41 -24.29 20.90 0.12
C CYS A 41 -23.03 20.05 0.45
N ASP A 42 -23.23 18.75 0.64
CA ASP A 42 -22.18 17.86 1.08
C ASP A 42 -21.48 17.14 -0.09
N ALA A 43 -20.45 17.79 -0.64
CA ALA A 43 -19.59 17.22 -1.68
C ALA A 43 -18.50 16.28 -1.11
N GLN A 44 -18.43 16.09 0.21
CA GLN A 44 -17.37 15.30 0.84
C GLN A 44 -17.75 13.83 0.94
N ILE A 45 -19.01 13.49 1.18
CA ILE A 45 -19.43 12.08 1.24
C ILE A 45 -19.15 11.31 -0.06
N PRO A 46 -19.38 11.82 -1.29
CA PRO A 46 -19.06 11.11 -2.52
C PRO A 46 -17.55 10.87 -2.67
N LEU A 47 -16.72 11.86 -2.30
CA LEU A 47 -15.26 11.74 -2.35
C LEU A 47 -14.74 10.63 -1.42
N LEU A 48 -15.37 10.45 -0.26
CA LEU A 48 -15.03 9.35 0.66
C LEU A 48 -15.40 7.98 0.06
N TRP A 49 -16.54 7.87 -0.62
CA TRP A 49 -16.94 6.66 -1.34
C TRP A 49 -15.97 6.35 -2.49
N GLU A 50 -15.63 7.35 -3.31
CA GLU A 50 -14.66 7.23 -4.41
C GLU A 50 -13.29 6.77 -3.88
N ARG A 51 -12.81 7.39 -2.80
CA ARG A 51 -11.54 6.99 -2.15
C ARG A 51 -11.58 5.53 -1.70
N ARG A 52 -12.68 5.09 -1.08
CA ARG A 52 -12.85 3.69 -0.66
C ARG A 52 -12.84 2.76 -1.87
N ASP A 53 -13.52 3.12 -2.95
CA ASP A 53 -13.61 2.30 -4.16
C ASP A 53 -12.23 2.13 -4.82
N SER A 54 -11.49 3.23 -4.99
CA SER A 54 -10.12 3.19 -5.49
C SER A 54 -9.18 2.34 -4.61
N LEU A 55 -9.36 2.34 -3.28
CA LEU A 55 -8.61 1.46 -2.37
C LEU A 55 -8.96 -0.02 -2.57
N VAL A 56 -10.22 -0.33 -2.86
CA VAL A 56 -10.65 -1.70 -3.19
C VAL A 56 -10.08 -2.14 -4.53
N GLU A 57 -10.05 -1.27 -5.53
CA GLU A 57 -9.42 -1.55 -6.82
C GLU A 57 -7.92 -1.80 -6.66
N ASP A 58 -7.20 -0.96 -5.91
CA ASP A 58 -5.77 -1.16 -5.66
C ASP A 58 -5.48 -2.47 -4.92
N LEU A 59 -6.31 -2.84 -3.93
CA LEU A 59 -6.22 -4.15 -3.27
C LEU A 59 -6.50 -5.32 -4.21
N THR A 60 -7.47 -5.17 -5.11
CA THR A 60 -7.81 -6.19 -6.12
C THR A 60 -6.67 -6.34 -7.12
N ARG A 61 -6.11 -5.24 -7.61
CA ARG A 61 -4.93 -5.23 -8.48
C ARG A 61 -3.73 -5.87 -7.77
N PHE A 62 -3.53 -5.56 -6.50
CA PHE A 62 -2.46 -6.16 -5.70
C PHE A 62 -2.63 -7.68 -5.54
N ALA A 63 -3.86 -8.13 -5.23
CA ALA A 63 -4.17 -9.56 -5.12
C ALA A 63 -4.00 -10.31 -6.47
N ALA A 64 -4.32 -9.66 -7.59
CA ALA A 64 -4.15 -10.23 -8.92
C ALA A 64 -2.68 -10.46 -9.32
N LEU A 65 -1.72 -9.81 -8.66
CA LEU A 65 -0.28 -10.02 -8.90
C LEU A 65 0.23 -11.35 -8.32
N GLY A 66 -0.53 -12.02 -7.46
CA GLY A 66 -0.18 -13.33 -6.88
C GLY A 66 0.70 -13.27 -5.64
N ASP A 67 1.05 -14.44 -5.11
CA ASP A 67 1.75 -14.56 -3.82
C ASP A 67 3.28 -14.36 -3.93
N GLU A 68 3.85 -14.56 -5.12
CA GLU A 68 5.29 -14.51 -5.37
C GLU A 68 5.67 -13.34 -6.29
N MET A 69 5.67 -12.12 -5.74
CA MET A 69 6.01 -10.93 -6.51
C MET A 69 7.49 -10.57 -6.42
N SER A 70 8.13 -10.44 -7.58
CA SER A 70 9.46 -9.82 -7.67
C SER A 70 9.45 -8.39 -7.12
N LYS A 71 10.56 -7.98 -6.48
CA LYS A 71 10.74 -6.61 -5.95
C LYS A 71 10.49 -5.52 -7.00
N GLU A 72 10.81 -5.78 -8.26
CA GLU A 72 10.53 -4.85 -9.37
C GLU A 72 9.03 -4.65 -9.62
N VAL A 73 8.25 -5.73 -9.56
CA VAL A 73 6.78 -5.69 -9.71
C VAL A 73 6.16 -4.93 -8.55
N LEU A 74 6.60 -5.19 -7.32
CA LEU A 74 6.17 -4.45 -6.13
C LEU A 74 6.55 -2.96 -6.20
N ALA A 75 7.76 -2.63 -6.66
CA ALA A 75 8.19 -1.25 -6.84
C ALA A 75 7.34 -0.51 -7.89
N LYS A 76 7.04 -1.16 -9.00
CA LYS A 76 6.16 -0.61 -10.05
C LYS A 76 4.74 -0.42 -9.55
N PHE A 77 4.22 -1.37 -8.78
CA PHE A 77 2.91 -1.25 -8.13
C PHE A 77 2.88 -0.03 -7.21
N VAL A 78 3.82 0.08 -6.27
CA VAL A 78 3.93 1.22 -5.33
C VAL A 78 4.02 2.55 -6.07
N ALA A 79 4.83 2.63 -7.13
CA ALA A 79 4.98 3.86 -7.92
C ALA A 79 3.65 4.31 -8.56
N THR A 80 2.84 3.35 -9.02
CA THR A 80 1.58 3.59 -9.76
C THR A 80 0.33 3.59 -8.87
N CYS A 81 0.44 3.21 -7.60
CA CYS A 81 -0.68 3.25 -6.65
C CYS A 81 -1.07 4.70 -6.34
N CYS A 82 -2.33 5.04 -6.58
CA CYS A 82 -2.85 6.40 -6.37
C CYS A 82 -3.16 6.69 -4.89
N ASN A 83 -3.35 5.64 -4.10
CA ASN A 83 -3.69 5.73 -2.67
C ASN A 83 -2.47 5.81 -1.72
N MET A 84 -1.26 5.90 -2.28
CA MET A 84 -0.03 6.12 -1.53
C MET A 84 0.47 7.54 -1.75
N THR A 85 0.83 8.23 -0.66
CA THR A 85 1.48 9.54 -0.77
C THR A 85 2.90 9.39 -1.32
N SER A 86 3.50 10.49 -1.79
CA SER A 86 4.91 10.49 -2.20
C SER A 86 5.86 10.00 -1.09
N GLU A 87 5.50 10.25 0.18
CA GLU A 87 6.26 9.76 1.34
C GLU A 87 6.13 8.24 1.50
N ASP A 88 4.90 7.71 1.43
CA ASP A 88 4.67 6.26 1.48
C ASP A 88 5.41 5.54 0.36
N LYS A 89 5.29 6.08 -0.86
CA LYS A 89 5.99 5.55 -2.05
C LYS A 89 7.50 5.52 -1.82
N ARG A 90 8.08 6.59 -1.29
CA ARG A 90 9.52 6.65 -0.98
C ARG A 90 9.90 5.64 0.10
N LYS A 91 9.10 5.50 1.16
CA LYS A 91 9.32 4.55 2.26
C LYS A 91 9.36 3.11 1.73
N PHE A 92 8.36 2.69 0.95
CA PHE A 92 8.33 1.35 0.37
C PHE A 92 9.42 1.17 -0.70
N THR A 93 9.66 2.18 -1.54
CA THR A 93 10.69 2.09 -2.59
C THR A 93 12.09 1.91 -2.04
N SER A 94 12.40 2.58 -0.93
CA SER A 94 13.69 2.44 -0.24
C SER A 94 13.97 1.01 0.27
N ARG A 95 12.92 0.21 0.50
CA ARG A 95 13.03 -1.19 0.94
C ARG A 95 13.29 -2.16 -0.23
N PHE A 96 13.00 -1.77 -1.47
CA PHE A 96 13.31 -2.58 -2.65
C PHE A 96 14.77 -2.43 -3.09
N ILE A 97 15.33 -1.23 -2.91
CA ILE A 97 16.71 -0.91 -3.25
C ILE A 97 17.57 -1.36 -2.06
N ALA A 98 18.12 -2.57 -2.12
CA ALA A 98 19.19 -2.93 -1.21
C ALA A 98 20.29 -1.86 -1.30
N PRO A 99 20.87 -1.37 -0.19
CA PRO A 99 22.08 -0.59 -0.29
C PRO A 99 23.08 -1.46 -1.06
N LYS A 100 23.52 -0.99 -2.23
CA LYS A 100 24.73 -1.55 -2.84
C LYS A 100 25.82 -1.35 -1.80
N SER A 101 26.17 -2.40 -1.06
CA SER A 101 27.35 -2.37 -0.20
C SER A 101 28.47 -1.77 -1.05
N PRO A 102 29.14 -0.69 -0.60
CA PRO A 102 30.29 -0.20 -1.32
C PRO A 102 31.26 -1.38 -1.40
N ARG A 103 31.52 -1.88 -2.61
CA ARG A 103 32.64 -2.77 -2.87
C ARG A 103 33.88 -1.97 -2.48
N VAL A 104 34.34 -2.15 -1.24
CA VAL A 104 35.65 -1.69 -0.79
C VAL A 104 36.65 -2.37 -1.71
N ARG A 105 37.11 -1.63 -2.72
CA ARG A 105 38.31 -2.00 -3.47
C ARG A 105 39.46 -1.76 -2.51
N VAL A 106 39.88 -2.82 -1.83
CA VAL A 106 41.17 -2.84 -1.13
C VAL A 106 42.23 -2.61 -2.20
N ALA A 107 42.99 -1.53 -2.05
CA ALA A 107 44.17 -1.27 -2.84
C ALA A 107 45.21 -2.37 -2.58
N ALA A 108 45.87 -2.84 -3.63
CA ALA A 108 47.14 -3.55 -3.51
C ALA A 108 48.15 -2.76 -4.35
N GLU A 109 49.15 -2.25 -3.63
CA GLU A 109 50.38 -1.61 -4.11
C GLU A 109 51.20 -2.51 -5.03
#